data_AF-A0A7S1H8N2-F1
#
_entry.id   AF-A0A7S1H8N2-F1
#
_cell.length_a   1.000
_cell.length_b   1.000
_cell.length_c   1.000
_cell.angle_alpha   90.00
_cell.angle_beta   90.00
_cell.angle_gamma   90.00
#
_symmetry.space_group_name_H-M   'P 1'
#
loop_
_entity.id
_entity.type
_entity.pdbx_description
1 polymer ?
#
loop_
_entity_poly.entity_id
_entity_poly.type
_entity_poly.pdbx_seq_one_letter_code
_entity_poly.pdbx_strand_id
1 'polypeptide(L)'
;TLKPIFHFVHPTSQEVCVSFNNALDANAREQSRTEGAKWQLYCAVNLEYVQPIVQNFNDGDCVFAFDLELLMCPTLLGSRARTANICFFFNTPFPSAEIFRTIPVRKQILRSLLNADFIQFHCFTYARHFLSCCTTLLGLEYRPTRGGLIHLVFNGHHCHVRASHVGIDAVTLGRRLQEDSLVQEQKKWLF
;
A
#
# COMPACT_ATOMS: atom_id res chain seq x y z
N THR A 1 -3.08 -21.09 -10.90
CA THR A 1 -3.13 -20.93 -9.43
C THR A 1 -1.86 -20.33 -8.82
N LEU A 2 -0.92 -19.79 -9.62
CA LEU A 2 0.15 -18.85 -9.21
C LEU A 2 0.28 -17.60 -10.14
N LYS A 3 -0.77 -17.29 -10.92
CA LYS A 3 -1.13 -15.92 -11.35
C LYS A 3 -1.28 -14.85 -10.24
N PRO A 4 -1.41 -15.13 -8.91
CA PRO A 4 -1.95 -14.20 -7.93
C PRO A 4 -0.98 -13.85 -6.78
N ILE A 5 0.25 -13.41 -7.04
CA ILE A 5 1.08 -12.86 -5.95
C ILE A 5 1.37 -11.37 -6.14
N PHE A 6 1.63 -10.87 -7.36
CA PHE A 6 1.63 -9.42 -7.69
C PHE A 6 1.52 -9.25 -9.21
N HIS A 7 0.43 -9.70 -9.85
CA HIS A 7 0.41 -9.70 -11.32
C HIS A 7 0.27 -8.28 -11.87
N PHE A 8 1.43 -7.76 -12.27
CA PHE A 8 1.67 -6.55 -13.02
C PHE A 8 1.33 -5.27 -12.26
N VAL A 9 2.37 -4.46 -12.05
CA VAL A 9 2.30 -3.00 -11.99
C VAL A 9 1.04 -2.56 -12.74
N HIS A 10 0.04 -2.04 -12.05
CA HIS A 10 -1.06 -1.35 -12.70
C HIS A 10 -0.72 0.14 -12.58
N PRO A 11 -0.06 0.75 -13.58
CA PRO A 11 0.06 2.19 -13.63
C PRO A 11 -1.32 2.67 -14.03
N THR A 12 -2.07 3.25 -13.11
CA THR A 12 -3.34 3.90 -13.43
C THR A 12 -3.09 5.24 -14.14
N SER A 13 -2.41 5.18 -15.29
CA SER A 13 -2.77 5.84 -16.53
C SER A 13 -2.02 5.13 -17.67
N GLN A 14 -2.69 4.96 -18.80
CA GLN A 14 -2.09 4.38 -20.02
C GLN A 14 -0.84 5.18 -20.45
N GLU A 15 -0.78 6.47 -20.08
CA GLU A 15 0.35 7.38 -20.31
C GLU A 15 1.57 7.04 -19.45
N VAL A 16 1.41 6.72 -18.16
CA VAL A 16 2.53 6.30 -17.29
C VAL A 16 3.11 4.99 -17.79
N CYS A 17 2.26 4.06 -18.24
CA CYS A 17 2.68 2.79 -18.84
C CYS A 17 3.47 2.98 -20.16
N VAL A 18 3.07 3.95 -20.97
CA VAL A 18 3.71 4.28 -22.26
C VAL A 18 5.02 5.02 -22.03
N SER A 19 5.09 6.01 -21.14
CA SER A 19 6.34 6.67 -20.74
C SER A 19 7.33 5.68 -20.13
N PHE A 20 6.83 4.74 -19.35
CA PHE A 20 7.60 3.64 -18.77
C PHE A 20 8.14 2.65 -19.81
N ASN A 21 7.36 2.34 -20.85
CA ASN A 21 7.82 1.51 -21.98
C ASN A 21 8.77 2.26 -22.92
N ASN A 22 8.62 3.58 -23.07
CA ASN A 22 9.47 4.41 -23.91
C ASN A 22 10.82 4.73 -23.26
N ALA A 23 10.87 4.81 -21.92
CA ALA A 23 12.12 4.96 -21.17
C ALA A 23 13.00 3.69 -21.17
N LEU A 24 12.44 2.55 -21.59
CA LEU A 24 13.13 1.27 -21.72
C LEU A 24 13.53 1.07 -23.19
N ASP A 25 14.65 1.69 -23.58
CA ASP A 25 15.30 1.47 -24.87
C ASP A 25 15.53 -0.03 -25.17
N ALA A 26 15.60 -0.38 -26.45
CA ALA A 26 15.56 -1.75 -26.97
C ALA A 26 16.56 -2.76 -26.35
N ASN A 27 17.63 -2.29 -25.70
CA ASN A 27 18.60 -3.12 -24.96
C ASN A 27 18.12 -3.56 -23.55
N ALA A 28 17.12 -2.89 -22.96
CA ALA A 28 16.61 -3.20 -21.62
C ALA A 28 15.66 -4.42 -21.57
N ARG A 29 15.22 -4.92 -22.73
CA ARG A 29 14.28 -6.05 -22.83
C ARG A 29 14.86 -7.36 -22.30
N GLU A 30 16.18 -7.56 -22.36
CA GLU A 30 16.84 -8.77 -21.85
C GLU A 30 17.19 -8.70 -20.36
N GLN A 31 17.56 -7.52 -19.84
CA GLN A 31 17.83 -7.31 -18.40
C GLN A 31 16.56 -7.25 -17.54
N SER A 32 15.41 -6.89 -18.13
CA SER A 32 14.07 -6.80 -17.51
C SER A 32 13.52 -8.13 -16.94
N ARG A 33 14.11 -9.29 -17.27
CA ARG A 33 13.59 -10.60 -16.82
C ARG A 33 14.01 -11.02 -15.42
N THR A 34 15.10 -10.48 -14.88
CA THR A 34 15.60 -10.88 -13.56
C THR A 34 14.71 -10.32 -12.44
N GLU A 35 14.56 -11.06 -11.34
CA GLU A 35 13.77 -10.60 -10.18
C GLU A 35 14.34 -9.31 -9.56
N GLY A 36 15.67 -9.14 -9.59
CA GLY A 36 16.34 -7.93 -9.13
C GLY A 36 16.01 -6.69 -9.95
N ALA A 37 16.00 -6.80 -11.28
CA ALA A 37 15.63 -5.69 -12.16
C ALA A 37 14.17 -5.26 -11.95
N LYS A 38 13.25 -6.24 -11.79
CA LYS A 38 11.83 -5.96 -11.48
C LYS A 38 11.66 -5.22 -10.15
N TRP A 39 12.44 -5.59 -9.14
CA TRP A 39 12.42 -4.90 -7.85
C TRP A 39 12.96 -3.47 -7.93
N GLN A 40 14.06 -3.26 -8.63
CA GLN A 40 14.62 -1.92 -8.86
C GLN A 40 13.61 -1.02 -9.57
N LEU A 41 12.95 -1.57 -10.59
CA LEU A 41 11.92 -0.88 -11.34
C LEU A 41 10.71 -0.53 -10.47
N TYR A 42 10.26 -1.45 -9.61
CA TYR A 42 9.21 -1.17 -8.63
C TYR A 42 9.58 -0.02 -7.68
N CYS A 43 10.83 0.00 -7.20
CA CYS A 43 11.33 1.10 -6.36
C CYS A 43 11.41 2.42 -7.12
N ALA A 44 11.82 2.40 -8.39
CA ALA A 44 11.87 3.58 -9.24
C ALA A 44 10.48 4.18 -9.48
N VAL A 45 9.48 3.33 -9.75
CA VAL A 45 8.08 3.77 -9.88
C VAL A 45 7.58 4.40 -8.57
N ASN A 46 7.84 3.76 -7.43
CA ASN A 46 7.47 4.33 -6.12
C ASN A 46 8.14 5.70 -5.90
N LEU A 47 9.37 5.89 -6.36
CA LEU A 47 10.08 7.17 -6.26
C LEU A 47 9.43 8.26 -7.13
N GLU A 48 9.05 7.93 -8.36
CA GLU A 48 8.32 8.84 -9.26
C GLU A 48 7.00 9.33 -8.63
N TYR A 49 6.26 8.46 -7.93
CA TYR A 49 5.05 8.85 -7.20
C TYR A 49 5.35 9.76 -6.00
N VAL A 50 6.45 9.50 -5.28
CA VAL A 50 6.81 10.24 -4.07
C VAL A 50 7.40 11.62 -4.37
N GLN A 51 8.11 11.77 -5.49
CA GLN A 51 8.79 13.01 -5.85
C GLN A 51 7.89 14.26 -5.87
N PRO A 52 6.73 14.27 -6.57
CA PRO A 52 5.84 15.43 -6.55
C PRO A 52 5.21 15.65 -5.17
N ILE A 53 4.97 14.60 -4.38
CA ILE A 53 4.44 14.73 -3.01
C ILE A 53 5.46 15.50 -2.16
N VAL A 54 6.73 15.08 -2.18
CA VAL A 54 7.82 15.73 -1.43
C VAL A 54 8.01 17.19 -1.86
N GLN A 55 7.86 17.50 -3.15
CA GLN A 55 8.01 18.87 -3.66
C GLN A 55 6.90 19.83 -3.19
N ASN A 56 5.71 19.30 -2.92
CA ASN A 56 4.52 20.09 -2.53
C ASN A 56 4.15 19.92 -1.05
N PHE A 57 4.96 19.18 -0.29
CA PHE A 57 4.70 18.87 1.11
C PHE A 57 4.98 20.06 2.02
N ASN A 58 4.08 20.32 2.98
CA ASN A 58 4.29 21.28 4.06
C ASN A 58 4.36 20.56 5.41
N ASP A 59 5.09 21.16 6.35
CA ASP A 59 5.22 20.60 7.70
C ASP A 59 3.85 20.41 8.36
N GLY A 60 3.59 19.19 8.82
CA GLY A 60 2.33 18.80 9.45
C GLY A 60 1.32 18.14 8.50
N ASP A 61 1.59 18.10 7.19
CA ASP A 61 0.72 17.40 6.25
C ASP A 61 0.72 15.88 6.53
N CYS A 62 -0.44 15.28 6.28
CA CYS A 62 -0.66 13.84 6.39
C CYS A 62 -0.66 13.21 4.99
N VAL A 63 0.21 12.23 4.77
CA VAL A 63 0.29 11.51 3.50
C VAL A 63 -0.35 10.13 3.67
N PHE A 64 -1.33 9.84 2.82
CA PHE A 64 -2.06 8.58 2.80
C PHE A 64 -1.60 7.75 1.61
N ALA A 65 -0.96 6.61 1.87
CA ALA A 65 -0.56 5.65 0.87
C ALA A 65 -1.42 4.38 0.96
N PHE A 66 -1.74 3.80 -0.20
CA PHE A 66 -2.67 2.69 -0.31
C PHE A 66 -2.06 1.54 -1.09
N ASP A 67 -2.34 0.33 -0.62
CA ASP A 67 -2.15 -0.94 -1.32
C ASP A 67 -0.73 -1.32 -1.73
N LEU A 68 -0.62 -2.49 -2.36
CA LEU A 68 0.62 -3.19 -2.63
C LEU A 68 1.49 -2.48 -3.69
N GLU A 69 0.97 -1.52 -4.43
CA GLU A 69 1.68 -0.76 -5.44
C GLU A 69 2.66 0.25 -4.82
N LEU A 70 2.36 0.72 -3.60
CA LEU A 70 3.09 1.81 -2.93
C LEU A 70 3.85 1.37 -1.67
N LEU A 71 4.21 0.09 -1.54
CA LEU A 71 4.85 -0.46 -0.33
C LEU A 71 6.17 0.23 0.04
N MET A 72 6.88 0.79 -0.94
CA MET A 72 8.15 1.51 -0.70
C MET A 72 7.96 2.99 -0.39
N CYS A 73 6.75 3.52 -0.59
CA CYS A 73 6.42 4.92 -0.37
C CYS A 73 6.80 5.43 1.04
N PRO A 74 6.53 4.72 2.16
CA PRO A 74 6.87 5.25 3.48
C PRO A 74 8.38 5.43 3.72
N THR A 75 9.24 4.52 3.23
CA THR A 75 10.71 4.72 3.30
C THR A 75 11.14 5.93 2.49
N LEU A 76 10.60 6.05 1.28
CA LEU A 76 11.00 7.11 0.35
C LEU A 76 10.55 8.49 0.85
N LEU A 77 9.37 8.57 1.45
CA LEU A 77 8.85 9.76 2.13
C LEU A 77 9.63 10.06 3.41
N GLY A 78 9.78 9.11 4.33
CA GLY A 78 10.46 9.35 5.61
C GLY A 78 11.92 9.79 5.48
N SER A 79 12.59 9.39 4.39
CA SER A 79 13.94 9.88 4.09
C SER A 79 14.02 11.35 3.62
N ARG A 80 12.92 11.90 3.08
CA ARG A 80 12.86 13.21 2.42
C ARG A 80 11.97 14.23 3.12
N ALA A 81 10.97 13.77 3.86
CA ALA A 81 9.97 14.56 4.59
C ALA A 81 9.80 13.96 6.00
N ARG A 82 10.77 14.20 6.89
CA ARG A 82 10.81 13.61 8.25
C ARG A 82 9.69 14.09 9.17
N THR A 83 9.03 15.18 8.83
CA THR A 83 7.93 15.79 9.58
C THR A 83 6.55 15.32 9.08
N ALA A 84 6.51 14.53 8.00
CA ALA A 84 5.27 14.01 7.43
C ALA A 84 4.67 12.93 8.32
N ASN A 85 3.37 13.05 8.58
CA ASN A 85 2.60 11.95 9.17
C ASN A 85 2.22 10.98 8.05
N ILE A 86 2.79 9.79 8.04
CA ILE A 86 2.60 8.80 6.98
C ILE A 86 1.62 7.73 7.46
N CYS A 87 0.49 7.62 6.78
CA CYS A 87 -0.54 6.63 7.03
C CYS A 87 -0.62 5.66 5.84
N PHE A 88 -0.54 4.35 6.11
CA PHE A 88 -0.59 3.30 5.11
C PHE A 88 -1.83 2.42 5.27
N PHE A 89 -2.54 2.15 4.18
CA PHE A 89 -3.78 1.38 4.21
C PHE A 89 -3.72 0.21 3.24
N PHE A 90 -4.16 -0.95 3.70
CA PHE A 90 -4.30 -2.15 2.87
C PHE A 90 -5.76 -2.37 2.50
N ASN A 91 -6.10 -2.25 1.22
CA ASN A 91 -7.37 -2.75 0.70
C ASN A 91 -7.33 -4.25 0.43
N THR A 92 -6.17 -4.76 0.00
CA THR A 92 -5.97 -6.19 -0.16
C THR A 92 -5.61 -6.90 1.15
N PRO A 93 -6.01 -8.18 1.33
CA PRO A 93 -5.57 -9.00 2.45
C PRO A 93 -4.04 -9.10 2.56
N PHE A 94 -3.50 -8.95 3.78
CA PHE A 94 -2.07 -9.17 4.02
C PHE A 94 -1.76 -10.67 4.07
N PRO A 95 -0.74 -11.17 3.34
CA PRO A 95 -0.42 -12.59 3.29
C PRO A 95 0.04 -13.13 4.65
N SER A 96 -0.22 -14.41 4.91
CA SER A 96 0.28 -15.07 6.11
C SER A 96 1.81 -15.07 6.17
N ALA A 97 2.38 -15.19 7.36
CA ALA A 97 3.83 -15.19 7.55
C ALA A 97 4.57 -16.33 6.84
N GLU A 98 3.89 -17.44 6.54
CA GLU A 98 4.43 -18.55 5.75
C GLU A 98 4.56 -18.17 4.28
N ILE A 99 3.51 -17.56 3.71
CA ILE A 99 3.49 -17.11 2.31
C ILE A 99 4.46 -15.94 2.14
N PHE A 100 4.42 -14.96 3.04
CA PHE A 100 5.26 -13.77 2.98
C PHE A 100 6.77 -14.10 3.06
N ARG A 101 7.13 -15.21 3.71
CA ARG A 101 8.52 -15.71 3.77
C ARG A 101 9.09 -16.10 2.41
N THR A 102 8.23 -16.44 1.44
CA THR A 102 8.66 -16.81 0.08
C THR A 102 9.10 -15.60 -0.75
N ILE A 103 8.74 -14.38 -0.34
CA ILE A 103 9.09 -13.15 -1.05
C ILE A 103 10.59 -12.83 -0.84
N PRO A 104 11.40 -12.67 -1.91
CA PRO A 104 12.83 -12.38 -1.78
C PRO A 104 13.12 -11.06 -1.04
N VAL A 105 12.32 -10.03 -1.32
CA VAL A 105 12.46 -8.65 -0.79
C VAL A 105 11.61 -8.37 0.45
N ARG A 106 11.15 -9.42 1.14
CA ARG A 106 10.25 -9.37 2.30
C ARG A 106 10.70 -8.42 3.41
N LYS A 107 12.01 -8.37 3.71
CA LYS A 107 12.55 -7.53 4.78
C LYS A 107 12.53 -6.06 4.38
N GLN A 108 12.82 -5.75 3.12
CA GLN A 108 12.78 -4.39 2.58
C GLN A 108 11.36 -3.83 2.64
N ILE A 109 10.37 -4.64 2.24
CA ILE A 109 8.95 -4.26 2.32
C ILE A 109 8.52 -3.99 3.77
N LEU A 110 8.80 -4.90 4.71
CA LEU A 110 8.41 -4.69 6.11
C LEU A 110 9.07 -3.46 6.72
N ARG A 111 10.38 -3.29 6.50
CA ARG A 111 11.11 -2.11 6.97
C ARG A 111 10.53 -0.83 6.41
N SER A 112 10.04 -0.89 5.16
CA SER A 112 9.38 0.26 4.57
C SER A 112 8.06 0.56 5.25
N LEU A 113 7.17 -0.42 5.37
CA LEU A 113 5.90 -0.23 6.06
C LEU A 113 6.06 0.29 7.49
N LEU A 114 7.09 -0.17 8.22
CA LEU A 114 7.38 0.26 9.59
C LEU A 114 7.90 1.71 9.71
N ASN A 115 8.26 2.35 8.59
CA ASN A 115 8.54 3.80 8.54
C ASN A 115 7.24 4.63 8.43
N ALA A 116 6.07 4.00 8.33
CA ALA A 116 4.79 4.70 8.46
C ALA A 116 4.42 4.87 9.95
N ASP A 117 3.85 6.01 10.31
CA ASP A 117 3.33 6.28 11.65
C ASP A 117 2.09 5.43 11.94
N PHE A 118 1.26 5.22 10.91
CA PHE A 118 0.02 4.47 11.02
C PHE A 118 -0.12 3.44 9.91
N ILE A 119 -0.53 2.22 10.26
CA ILE A 119 -0.85 1.15 9.31
C ILE A 119 -2.24 0.61 9.61
N GLN A 120 -3.10 0.61 8.60
CA GLN A 120 -4.48 0.15 8.73
C GLN A 120 -4.79 -1.06 7.85
N PHE A 121 -5.53 -1.99 8.44
CA PHE A 121 -6.08 -3.17 7.79
C PHE A 121 -7.61 -3.19 7.92
N HIS A 122 -8.28 -3.85 6.98
CA HIS A 122 -9.74 -4.06 7.05
C HIS A 122 -10.18 -4.90 8.25
N CYS A 123 -9.39 -5.91 8.63
CA CYS A 123 -9.74 -6.81 9.72
C CYS A 123 -8.52 -7.21 10.55
N PHE A 124 -8.79 -7.66 11.77
CA PHE A 124 -7.73 -8.01 12.73
C PHE A 124 -6.89 -9.22 12.28
N THR A 125 -7.46 -10.14 11.51
CA THR A 125 -6.73 -11.29 10.96
C THR A 125 -5.57 -10.87 10.07
N TYR A 126 -5.77 -9.87 9.20
CA TYR A 126 -4.72 -9.35 8.32
C TYR A 126 -3.66 -8.57 9.11
N ALA A 127 -4.08 -7.77 10.08
CA ALA A 127 -3.16 -7.11 11.00
C ALA A 127 -2.28 -8.12 11.75
N ARG A 128 -2.86 -9.24 12.23
CA ARG A 128 -2.10 -10.32 12.87
C ARG A 128 -1.06 -10.95 11.95
N HIS A 129 -1.38 -11.14 10.67
CA HIS A 129 -0.40 -11.66 9.72
C HIS A 129 0.79 -10.71 9.55
N PHE A 130 0.53 -9.40 9.43
CA PHE A 130 1.58 -8.38 9.40
C PHE A 130 2.43 -8.37 10.67
N LEU A 131 1.80 -8.39 11.85
CA LEU A 131 2.49 -8.43 13.15
C LEU A 131 3.36 -9.69 13.29
N SER A 132 2.82 -10.84 12.89
CA SER A 132 3.57 -12.11 12.88
C SER A 132 4.78 -12.05 11.95
N CYS A 133 4.66 -11.40 10.79
CA CYS A 133 5.79 -11.15 9.90
C CYS A 133 6.84 -10.25 10.56
N CYS A 134 6.42 -9.16 11.23
CA CYS A 134 7.34 -8.26 11.94
C CYS A 134 8.11 -8.99 13.05
N THR A 135 7.43 -9.79 13.87
CA THR A 135 8.08 -10.58 14.92
C THR A 135 9.01 -11.66 14.34
N THR A 136 8.55 -12.42 13.36
CA THR A 136 9.31 -13.58 12.85
C THR A 136 10.51 -13.16 11.99
N LEU A 137 10.37 -12.11 11.18
CA LEU A 137 11.40 -11.71 10.20
C LEU A 137 12.33 -10.61 10.71
N LEU A 138 11.86 -9.76 11.62
CA LEU A 138 12.61 -8.63 12.14
C LEU A 138 12.85 -8.71 13.66
N GLY A 139 12.29 -9.70 14.36
CA GLY A 139 12.47 -9.86 15.80
C GLY A 139 11.77 -8.78 16.64
N LEU A 140 10.74 -8.14 16.08
CA LEU A 140 10.05 -7.03 16.76
C LEU A 140 8.97 -7.53 17.72
N GLU A 141 8.93 -6.90 18.88
CA GLU A 141 7.81 -6.99 19.82
C GLU A 141 6.78 -5.91 19.51
N TYR A 142 5.52 -6.20 19.81
CA TYR A 142 4.42 -5.25 19.71
C TYR A 142 3.59 -5.27 20.99
N ARG A 143 2.95 -4.14 21.30
CA ARG A 143 2.14 -4.00 22.52
C ARG A 143 0.75 -3.43 22.18
N PRO A 144 -0.33 -4.05 22.68
CA PRO A 144 -1.65 -3.45 22.56
C PRO A 144 -1.69 -2.14 23.37
N THR A 145 -2.35 -1.14 22.82
CA THR A 145 -2.56 0.18 23.42
C THR A 145 -4.06 0.46 23.52
N ARG A 146 -4.45 1.48 24.29
CA ARG A 146 -5.84 1.92 24.41
C ARG A 146 -6.45 2.21 23.04
N GLY A 147 -7.76 1.94 22.89
CA GLY A 147 -8.50 2.22 21.65
C GLY A 147 -8.32 1.19 20.53
N GLY A 148 -7.79 -0.01 20.84
CA GLY A 148 -7.64 -1.08 19.85
C GLY A 148 -6.45 -0.89 18.91
N LEU A 149 -5.52 -0.02 19.25
CA LEU A 149 -4.27 0.18 18.53
C LEU A 149 -3.20 -0.80 19.00
N ILE A 150 -2.30 -1.17 18.10
CA ILE A 150 -1.15 -2.02 18.41
C ILE A 150 0.11 -1.23 18.08
N HIS A 151 0.97 -1.04 19.06
CA HIS A 151 2.17 -0.23 18.94
C HIS A 151 3.41 -1.10 18.67
N LEU A 152 4.23 -0.68 17.72
CA LEU A 152 5.54 -1.23 17.41
C LEU A 152 6.59 -0.11 17.44
N VAL A 153 7.83 -0.47 17.77
CA VAL A 153 8.99 0.42 17.64
C VAL A 153 9.99 -0.22 16.70
N PHE A 154 10.40 0.52 15.67
CA PHE A 154 11.41 0.09 14.71
C PHE A 154 12.45 1.19 14.52
N ASN A 155 13.71 0.93 14.88
CA ASN A 155 14.80 1.93 14.80
C ASN A 155 14.48 3.28 15.50
N GLY A 156 13.75 3.24 16.62
CA GLY A 156 13.29 4.44 17.33
C GLY A 156 12.06 5.12 16.70
N HIS A 157 11.59 4.66 15.55
CA HIS A 157 10.33 5.09 14.93
C HIS A 157 9.14 4.36 15.57
N HIS A 158 8.06 5.09 15.84
CA HIS A 158 6.85 4.55 16.45
C HIS A 158 5.80 4.29 15.37
N CYS A 159 5.36 3.05 15.24
CA CYS A 159 4.34 2.64 14.28
C CYS A 159 3.10 2.13 15.03
N HIS A 160 1.92 2.60 14.63
CA HIS A 160 0.64 2.18 15.16
C HIS A 160 -0.14 1.38 14.14
N VAL A 161 -0.57 0.18 14.50
CA VAL A 161 -1.37 -0.72 13.66
C VAL A 161 -2.81 -0.74 14.14
N ARG A 162 -3.77 -0.59 13.23
CA ARG A 162 -5.20 -0.69 13.51
C ARG A 162 -5.90 -1.61 12.52
N ALA A 163 -6.92 -2.32 13.01
CA ALA A 163 -7.92 -2.96 12.17
C ALA A 163 -9.24 -2.20 12.24
N SER A 164 -9.79 -1.81 11.09
CA SER A 164 -11.12 -1.21 10.98
C SER A 164 -11.67 -1.40 9.58
N HIS A 165 -12.96 -1.74 9.50
CA HIS A 165 -13.68 -1.89 8.25
C HIS A 165 -13.86 -0.53 7.55
N VAL A 166 -13.74 -0.52 6.22
CA VAL A 166 -14.18 0.60 5.40
C VAL A 166 -15.69 0.50 5.24
N GLY A 167 -16.40 1.56 5.65
CA GLY A 167 -17.84 1.68 5.52
C GLY A 167 -18.24 2.35 4.20
N ILE A 168 -19.48 2.12 3.79
CA ILE A 168 -20.12 2.87 2.70
C ILE A 168 -20.93 4.00 3.33
N ASP A 169 -20.94 5.18 2.69
CA ASP A 169 -21.88 6.24 3.05
C ASP A 169 -23.31 5.83 2.62
N ALA A 170 -23.99 5.14 3.53
CA ALA A 170 -25.34 4.63 3.32
C ALA A 170 -26.36 5.76 3.09
N VAL A 171 -26.13 6.94 3.65
CA VAL A 171 -27.04 8.08 3.53
C VAL A 171 -26.97 8.65 2.12
N THR A 172 -25.75 8.93 1.64
CA THR A 172 -25.57 9.42 0.27
C THR A 172 -25.98 8.37 -0.75
N LEU A 173 -25.66 7.09 -0.53
CA LEU A 173 -26.10 6.01 -1.40
C LEU A 173 -27.64 5.91 -1.45
N GLY A 174 -28.30 5.96 -0.29
CA GLY A 174 -29.76 5.92 -0.19
C GLY A 174 -30.42 7.08 -0.93
N ARG A 175 -29.86 8.29 -0.83
CA ARG A 175 -30.35 9.47 -1.57
C ARG A 175 -30.23 9.28 -3.08
N ARG A 176 -29.08 8.79 -3.56
CA ARG A 176 -28.83 8.58 -4.99
C ARG A 176 -29.72 7.48 -5.58
N LEU A 177 -29.99 6.42 -4.81
CA LEU A 177 -30.90 5.36 -5.25
C LEU A 177 -32.35 5.83 -5.48
N GLN A 178 -32.73 7.00 -4.95
CA GLN A 178 -34.06 7.59 -5.16
C GLN A 178 -34.11 8.53 -6.39
N GLU A 179 -32.99 8.77 -7.08
CA GLU A 179 -32.95 9.61 -8.28
C GLU A 179 -33.68 8.92 -9.43
N ASP A 180 -34.65 9.61 -10.05
CA ASP A 180 -35.51 9.06 -11.11
C ASP A 180 -34.71 8.47 -12.28
N SER A 181 -33.56 9.06 -12.63
CA SER A 181 -32.65 8.56 -13.66
C SER A 181 -32.15 7.14 -13.36
N LEU A 182 -31.73 6.89 -12.12
CA LEU A 182 -31.20 5.60 -11.67
C LEU A 182 -32.32 4.57 -11.48
N VAL A 183 -33.50 5.01 -11.05
CA VAL A 183 -34.69 4.13 -10.92
C VAL A 183 -35.14 3.62 -12.30
N GLN A 184 -35.11 4.47 -13.34
CA GLN A 184 -35.45 4.05 -14.70
C GLN A 184 -34.38 3.12 -15.29
N GLU A 185 -33.09 3.38 -15.02
CA GLU A 185 -32.01 2.51 -15.44
C GLU A 185 -32.07 1.15 -14.72
N GLN A 186 -32.37 1.12 -13.41
CA GLN A 186 -32.54 -0.13 -12.65
C GLN A 186 -33.66 -1.00 -13.22
N LYS A 187 -34.78 -0.40 -13.65
CA LYS A 187 -35.87 -1.12 -14.33
C LYS A 187 -35.44 -1.75 -15.65
N LYS A 188 -34.45 -1.16 -16.34
CA LYS A 188 -33.90 -1.68 -17.59
C LYS A 188 -33.01 -2.92 -17.41
N TRP A 189 -32.37 -3.07 -16.24
CA TRP A 189 -31.55 -4.23 -15.89
C TRP A 189 -32.32 -5.37 -15.22
N LEU A 190 -33.55 -5.11 -14.78
CA LEU A 190 -34.41 -6.08 -14.07
C LEU A 190 -35.38 -6.85 -14.98
N PHE A 191 -35.27 -6.69 -16.30
CA PHE A 191 -35.98 -7.45 -17.34
C PHE A 191 -35.07 -7.69 -18.55
#